data_AF-A0A0J1FPG9-F1
#
_entry.id   AF-A0A0J1FPG9-F1
#
_cell.length_a   1.000
_cell.length_b   1.000
_cell.length_c   1.000
_cell.angle_alpha   90.00
_cell.angle_beta   90.00
_cell.angle_gamma   90.00
#
_symmetry.space_group_name_H-M   'P 1'
#
loop_
_entity.id
_entity.type
_entity.pdbx_description
1 polymer ?
#
loop_
_entity_poly.entity_id
_entity_poly.type
_entity_poly.pdbx_seq_one_letter_code
_entity_poly.pdbx_strand_id
1 'polypeptide(L)'
;MFHYRKHLFYPVHVERSDPGFARLLLEHYAGRNSELTSSIQYLNQRSNMPNRYVRDLLGLIAAEELGHMELIAAAISKLGGAPLTCVNSQGAPWVLNYIDQNADYITMLQVDIQSETRAALLYQQHLESTTDPNMKKMINFLITREGVHKRLLQKALLLIRENGSSEEQNELIYDYKMSLQVLE
;
A
#
# COMPACT_ATOMS: atom_id res chain seq x y z
N MET A 1 6.03 -0.72 -18.98
CA MET A 1 4.71 -0.50 -19.62
C MET A 1 3.65 -0.70 -18.55
N PHE A 2 2.67 0.21 -18.43
CA PHE A 2 1.55 0.08 -17.50
C PHE A 2 0.35 -0.54 -18.22
N HIS A 3 -0.42 -1.36 -17.50
CA HIS A 3 -1.65 -1.95 -18.00
C HIS A 3 -2.77 -1.75 -16.98
N TYR A 4 -3.91 -1.28 -17.46
CA TYR A 4 -5.11 -1.18 -16.65
C TYR A 4 -6.03 -2.37 -16.92
N ARG A 5 -6.59 -2.94 -15.86
CA ARG A 5 -7.66 -3.94 -15.94
C ARG A 5 -8.80 -3.47 -15.04
N LYS A 6 -10.03 -3.56 -15.54
CA LYS A 6 -11.23 -3.09 -14.82
C LYS A 6 -11.53 -3.88 -13.54
N HIS A 7 -11.04 -5.11 -13.43
CA HIS A 7 -11.32 -5.95 -12.27
C HIS A 7 -10.54 -5.45 -11.06
N LEU A 8 -11.27 -5.15 -9.98
CA LEU A 8 -10.68 -4.73 -8.72
C LEU A 8 -9.83 -5.87 -8.13
N PHE A 9 -8.75 -5.48 -7.45
CA PHE A 9 -7.83 -6.43 -6.80
C PHE A 9 -8.50 -7.28 -5.70
N TYR A 10 -9.54 -6.74 -5.05
CA TYR A 10 -10.39 -7.41 -4.08
C TYR A 10 -11.84 -6.91 -4.26
N PRO A 11 -12.87 -7.76 -4.10
CA PRO A 11 -14.25 -7.34 -4.25
C PRO A 11 -14.68 -6.33 -3.18
N VAL A 12 -15.15 -5.16 -3.60
CA VAL A 12 -15.66 -4.12 -2.69
C VAL A 12 -17.19 -4.19 -2.63
N HIS A 13 -17.72 -4.60 -1.47
CA HIS A 13 -19.15 -4.64 -1.18
C HIS A 13 -19.46 -3.77 0.04
N VAL A 14 -20.59 -3.07 0.01
CA VAL A 14 -21.05 -2.19 1.09
C VAL A 14 -22.51 -2.55 1.38
N GLU A 15 -22.85 -2.79 2.63
CA GLU A 15 -24.22 -3.11 3.06
C GLU A 15 -25.11 -1.87 3.09
N ARG A 16 -24.57 -0.74 3.57
CA ARG A 16 -25.30 0.52 3.73
C ARG A 16 -24.37 1.71 3.50
N SER A 17 -24.95 2.82 3.03
CA SER A 17 -24.21 4.08 2.94
C SER A 17 -23.72 4.52 4.32
N ASP A 18 -22.47 4.96 4.37
CA ASP A 18 -21.83 5.56 5.55
C ASP A 18 -20.83 6.64 5.08
N PRO A 19 -21.32 7.86 4.81
CA PRO A 19 -20.46 8.96 4.37
C PRO A 19 -19.41 9.39 5.42
N GLY A 20 -19.67 9.10 6.70
CA GLY A 20 -18.72 9.36 7.78
C GLY A 20 -17.50 8.46 7.66
N PHE A 21 -17.73 7.15 7.48
CA PHE A 21 -16.65 6.20 7.23
C PHE A 21 -15.96 6.44 5.88
N ALA A 22 -16.72 6.82 4.84
CA ALA A 22 -16.15 7.23 3.55
C ALA A 22 -15.15 8.40 3.70
N ARG A 23 -15.45 9.36 4.57
CA ARG A 23 -14.52 10.46 4.88
C ARG A 23 -13.28 9.98 5.61
N LEU A 24 -13.38 9.02 6.54
CA LEU A 24 -12.20 8.44 7.20
C LEU A 24 -11.29 7.70 6.21
N LEU A 25 -11.88 6.99 5.24
CA LEU A 25 -11.12 6.30 4.19
C LEU A 25 -10.29 7.24 3.30
N LEU A 26 -10.58 8.55 3.26
CA LEU A 26 -9.70 9.53 2.60
C LEU A 26 -8.30 9.58 3.21
N GLU A 27 -8.14 9.23 4.50
CA GLU A 27 -6.82 9.11 5.12
C GLU A 27 -5.98 8.01 4.46
N HIS A 28 -6.61 6.90 4.09
CA HIS A 28 -5.99 5.78 3.39
C HIS A 28 -5.83 6.03 1.89
N TYR A 29 -6.67 6.89 1.31
CA TYR A 29 -6.58 7.26 -0.10
C TYR A 29 -5.42 8.25 -0.37
N ALA A 30 -5.35 9.34 0.42
CA ALA A 30 -4.46 10.47 0.15
C ALA A 30 -3.91 11.16 1.40
N GLY A 31 -3.87 10.47 2.55
CA GLY A 31 -3.12 10.90 3.74
C GLY A 31 -1.61 10.64 3.67
N ARG A 32 -0.90 10.86 4.78
CA ARG A 32 0.57 10.68 4.82
C ARG A 32 1.00 9.22 4.73
N ASN A 33 0.24 8.29 5.33
CA ASN A 33 0.52 6.85 5.28
C ASN A 33 -0.54 6.16 4.39
N SER A 34 -0.78 6.72 3.21
CA SER A 34 -1.83 6.30 2.28
C SER A 34 -1.27 5.50 1.11
N GLU A 35 -2.17 4.82 0.40
CA GLU A 35 -1.88 4.09 -0.83
C GLU A 35 -1.28 4.99 -1.92
N LEU A 36 -1.75 6.24 -2.02
CA LEU A 36 -1.16 7.23 -2.93
C LEU A 36 0.28 7.57 -2.52
N THR A 37 0.54 7.76 -1.22
CA THR A 37 1.90 8.03 -0.76
C THR A 37 2.82 6.83 -1.02
N SER A 38 2.40 5.63 -0.62
CA SER A 38 3.20 4.40 -0.80
C SER A 38 3.50 4.13 -2.28
N SER A 39 2.50 4.19 -3.16
CA SER A 39 2.69 3.97 -4.59
C SER A 39 3.70 4.94 -5.22
N ILE A 40 3.60 6.23 -4.91
CA ILE A 40 4.54 7.24 -5.42
C ILE A 40 5.92 7.09 -4.78
N GLN A 41 5.99 6.77 -3.49
CA GLN A 41 7.24 6.52 -2.76
C GLN A 41 8.05 5.40 -3.44
N TYR A 42 7.44 4.24 -3.63
CA TYR A 42 8.07 3.07 -4.22
C TYR A 42 8.42 3.28 -5.70
N LEU A 43 7.55 3.95 -6.49
CA LEU A 43 7.86 4.32 -7.88
C LEU A 43 9.07 5.26 -7.98
N ASN A 44 9.19 6.23 -7.07
CA ASN A 44 10.31 7.16 -7.05
C ASN A 44 11.62 6.43 -6.66
N GLN A 45 11.58 5.72 -5.54
CA GLN A 45 12.73 5.02 -4.96
C GLN A 45 13.31 3.94 -5.87
N ARG A 46 12.47 3.19 -6.61
CA ARG A 46 12.96 2.13 -7.49
C ARG A 46 13.98 2.66 -8.52
N SER A 47 13.83 3.92 -8.96
CA SER A 47 14.73 4.54 -9.93
C SER A 47 16.15 4.74 -9.37
N ASN A 48 16.27 4.85 -8.05
CA ASN A 48 17.53 5.04 -7.33
C ASN A 48 18.08 3.73 -6.72
N MET A 49 17.33 2.63 -6.77
CA MET A 49 17.72 1.36 -6.16
C MET A 49 18.74 0.61 -7.03
N PRO A 50 20.01 0.43 -6.62
CA PRO A 50 21.03 -0.22 -7.46
C PRO A 50 20.82 -1.74 -7.56
N ASN A 51 20.30 -2.36 -6.50
CA ASN A 51 20.00 -3.79 -6.50
C ASN A 51 18.79 -4.08 -7.40
N ARG A 52 18.99 -4.85 -8.48
CA ARG A 52 17.94 -5.14 -9.46
C ARG A 52 16.73 -5.89 -8.88
N TYR A 53 16.94 -6.80 -7.93
CA TYR A 53 15.86 -7.59 -7.35
C TYR A 53 14.99 -6.75 -6.42
N VAL A 54 15.62 -5.89 -5.61
CA VAL A 54 14.91 -4.95 -4.75
C VAL A 54 14.21 -3.89 -5.59
N ARG A 55 14.83 -3.43 -6.68
CA ARG A 55 14.18 -2.53 -7.66
C ARG A 55 12.92 -3.14 -8.24
N ASP A 56 12.97 -4.41 -8.64
CA ASP A 56 11.82 -5.13 -9.19
C ASP A 56 10.74 -5.32 -8.12
N LEU A 57 11.11 -5.67 -6.88
CA LEU A 57 10.19 -5.77 -5.74
C LEU A 57 9.47 -4.44 -5.47
N LEU A 58 10.19 -3.32 -5.39
CA LEU A 58 9.60 -1.99 -5.20
C LEU A 58 8.61 -1.66 -6.33
N GLY A 59 8.95 -2.00 -7.57
CA GLY A 59 8.05 -1.83 -8.70
C GLY A 59 6.76 -2.66 -8.61
N LEU A 60 6.86 -3.89 -8.08
CA LEU A 60 5.71 -4.78 -7.87
C LEU A 60 4.81 -4.26 -6.74
N ILE A 61 5.39 -3.91 -5.59
CA ILE A 61 4.65 -3.32 -4.47
C ILE A 61 3.96 -2.03 -4.93
N ALA A 62 4.68 -1.12 -5.61
CA ALA A 62 4.09 0.12 -6.10
C ALA A 62 2.86 -0.08 -7.01
N ALA A 63 2.89 -1.11 -7.86
CA ALA A 63 1.76 -1.44 -8.72
C ALA A 63 0.56 -1.99 -7.92
N GLU A 64 0.83 -2.73 -6.85
CA GLU A 64 -0.18 -3.23 -5.93
C GLU A 64 -0.85 -2.10 -5.13
N GLU A 65 -0.06 -1.14 -4.63
CA GLU A 65 -0.57 0.04 -3.90
C GLU A 65 -1.49 0.91 -4.77
N LEU A 66 -1.21 1.01 -6.08
CA LEU A 66 -2.16 1.63 -7.02
C LEU A 66 -3.48 0.86 -7.11
N GLY A 67 -3.43 -0.47 -7.01
CA GLY A 67 -4.61 -1.31 -6.91
C GLY A 67 -5.36 -1.09 -5.60
N HIS A 68 -4.67 -1.02 -4.46
CA HIS A 68 -5.26 -0.69 -3.16
C HIS A 68 -5.92 0.68 -3.17
N MET A 69 -5.27 1.68 -3.77
CA MET A 69 -5.83 3.02 -3.97
C MET A 69 -7.16 2.97 -4.76
N GLU A 70 -7.26 2.12 -5.78
CA GLU A 70 -8.52 1.88 -6.52
C GLU A 70 -9.59 1.21 -5.64
N LEU A 71 -9.21 0.26 -4.77
CA LEU A 71 -10.13 -0.35 -3.80
C LEU A 71 -10.72 0.67 -2.84
N ILE A 72 -9.87 1.53 -2.27
CA ILE A 72 -10.30 2.59 -1.36
C ILE A 72 -11.22 3.59 -2.08
N ALA A 73 -10.87 4.01 -3.30
CA ALA A 73 -11.72 4.89 -4.11
C ALA A 73 -13.11 4.28 -4.37
N ALA A 74 -13.15 3.00 -4.74
CA ALA A 74 -14.40 2.28 -4.96
C ALA A 74 -15.23 2.17 -3.67
N ALA A 75 -14.60 1.93 -2.52
CA ALA A 75 -15.26 1.88 -1.22
C ALA A 75 -15.86 3.25 -0.84
N ILE A 76 -15.08 4.33 -0.95
CA ILE A 76 -15.54 5.71 -0.70
C ILE A 76 -16.78 6.03 -1.53
N SER A 77 -16.75 5.72 -2.82
CA SER A 77 -17.88 5.96 -3.72
C SER A 77 -19.12 5.15 -3.30
N LYS A 78 -18.97 3.86 -3.01
CA LYS A 78 -20.08 2.98 -2.61
C LYS A 78 -20.68 3.30 -1.24
N LEU A 79 -19.88 3.84 -0.33
CA LEU A 79 -20.34 4.31 0.97
C LEU A 79 -21.11 5.64 0.88
N GLY A 80 -21.15 6.29 -0.29
CA GLY A 80 -21.81 7.59 -0.47
C GLY A 80 -20.92 8.78 -0.09
N GLY A 81 -19.60 8.62 -0.21
CA GLY A 81 -18.65 9.71 -0.05
C GLY A 81 -18.84 10.83 -1.08
N ALA A 82 -18.33 12.01 -0.76
CA ALA A 82 -18.27 13.14 -1.69
C ALA A 82 -17.42 12.80 -2.94
N PRO A 83 -17.54 13.59 -4.04
CA PRO A 83 -16.65 13.44 -5.19
C PRO A 83 -15.19 13.39 -4.76
N LEU A 84 -14.49 12.37 -5.25
CA LEU A 84 -13.15 12.05 -4.79
C LEU A 84 -12.17 13.15 -5.21
N THR A 85 -11.40 13.64 -4.24
CA THR A 85 -10.28 14.56 -4.43
C THR A 85 -9.08 14.02 -3.67
N CYS A 86 -7.86 14.41 -4.05
CA CYS A 86 -6.64 13.98 -3.37
C CYS A 86 -6.43 14.77 -2.07
N VAL A 87 -7.32 14.58 -1.11
CA VAL A 87 -7.26 15.15 0.23
C VAL A 87 -7.35 14.04 1.26
N ASN A 88 -6.80 14.28 2.45
CA ASN A 88 -6.93 13.37 3.59
C ASN A 88 -8.30 13.50 4.30
N SER A 89 -8.49 12.75 5.39
CA SER A 89 -9.77 12.77 6.15
C SER A 89 -10.15 14.13 6.74
N GLN A 90 -9.20 15.05 6.83
CA GLN A 90 -9.38 16.43 7.29
C GLN A 90 -9.51 17.45 6.17
N GLY A 91 -9.51 17.01 4.91
CA GLY A 91 -9.61 17.90 3.74
C GLY A 91 -8.31 18.60 3.39
N ALA A 92 -7.18 18.21 3.99
CA ALA A 92 -5.88 18.74 3.61
C ALA A 92 -5.42 18.07 2.30
N PRO A 93 -4.98 18.83 1.27
CA PRO A 93 -4.46 18.25 0.04
C PRO A 93 -3.24 17.36 0.28
N TRP A 94 -3.13 16.30 -0.51
CA TRP A 94 -1.91 15.50 -0.59
C TRP A 94 -0.75 16.36 -1.10
N VAL A 95 0.42 16.19 -0.49
CA VAL A 95 1.57 17.07 -0.69
C VAL A 95 2.86 16.26 -0.85
N LEU A 96 3.78 16.78 -1.66
CA LEU A 96 5.05 16.12 -1.97
C LEU A 96 5.92 15.83 -0.74
N ASN A 97 5.75 16.59 0.36
CA ASN A 97 6.51 16.38 1.60
C ASN A 97 6.13 15.09 2.36
N TYR A 98 5.13 14.35 1.89
CA TYR A 98 4.86 12.99 2.38
C TYR A 98 5.87 11.98 1.83
N ILE A 99 6.52 12.30 0.71
CA ILE A 99 7.53 11.44 0.08
C ILE A 99 8.89 11.65 0.74
N ASP A 100 9.46 10.57 1.24
CA ASP A 100 10.82 10.53 1.76
C ASP A 100 11.84 10.68 0.62
N GLN A 101 12.79 11.59 0.79
CA GLN A 101 13.77 11.98 -0.23
C GLN A 101 15.16 11.36 0.00
N ASN A 102 15.31 10.40 0.93
CA ASN A 102 16.62 9.83 1.21
C ASN A 102 17.14 9.06 -0.01
N ALA A 103 18.40 9.33 -0.37
CA ALA A 103 19.09 8.65 -1.45
C ALA A 103 19.84 7.39 -0.99
N ASP A 104 20.08 7.25 0.33
CA ASP A 104 20.67 6.05 0.91
C ASP A 104 19.64 4.91 0.94
N TYR A 105 19.91 3.85 0.19
CA TYR A 105 18.96 2.75 -0.01
C TYR A 105 18.73 1.89 1.25
N ILE A 106 19.62 1.94 2.24
CA ILE A 106 19.40 1.27 3.54
C ILE A 106 18.39 2.06 4.35
N THR A 107 18.60 3.37 4.49
CA THR A 107 17.71 4.30 5.20
C THR A 107 16.33 4.32 4.55
N MET A 108 16.30 4.36 3.22
CA MET A 108 15.09 4.26 2.40
C MET A 108 14.24 3.04 2.79
N LEU A 109 14.79 1.83 2.74
CA LEU A 109 14.06 0.61 3.09
C LEU A 109 13.62 0.60 4.56
N GLN A 110 14.39 1.19 5.47
CA GLN A 110 13.99 1.32 6.88
C GLN A 110 12.79 2.25 7.06
N VAL A 111 12.71 3.34 6.29
CA VAL A 111 11.57 4.25 6.26
C VAL A 111 10.34 3.55 5.67
N ASP A 112 10.52 2.76 4.62
CA ASP A 112 9.43 2.01 3.98
C ASP A 112 8.82 0.99 4.95
N ILE A 113 9.65 0.18 5.63
CA ILE A 113 9.21 -0.76 6.67
C ILE A 113 8.38 -0.05 7.77
N GLN A 114 8.80 1.16 8.16
CA GLN A 114 8.06 1.96 9.14
C GLN A 114 6.76 2.54 8.56
N SER A 115 6.74 2.87 7.27
CA SER A 115 5.54 3.37 6.58
C SER A 115 4.47 2.28 6.50
N GLU A 116 4.84 1.06 6.07
CA GLU A 116 3.99 -0.13 6.09
C GLU A 116 3.40 -0.40 7.48
N THR A 117 4.26 -0.31 8.51
CA THR A 117 3.82 -0.50 9.90
C THR A 117 2.81 0.56 10.32
N ARG A 118 3.01 1.82 9.93
CA ARG A 118 2.09 2.93 10.24
C ARG A 118 0.76 2.79 9.49
N ALA A 119 0.80 2.39 8.22
CA ALA A 119 -0.39 2.16 7.40
C ALA A 119 -1.25 1.02 8.01
N ALA A 120 -0.65 -0.12 8.33
CA ALA A 120 -1.34 -1.24 8.97
C ALA A 120 -1.99 -0.85 10.32
N LEU A 121 -1.27 -0.10 11.17
CA LEU A 121 -1.81 0.38 12.45
C LEU A 121 -2.98 1.34 12.24
N LEU A 122 -2.89 2.24 11.26
CA LEU A 122 -3.96 3.17 10.94
C LEU A 122 -5.20 2.41 10.44
N TYR A 123 -5.03 1.39 9.61
CA TYR A 123 -6.12 0.52 9.18
C TYR A 123 -6.78 -0.18 10.36
N GLN A 124 -5.99 -0.72 11.29
CA GLN A 124 -6.52 -1.36 12.51
C GLN A 124 -7.31 -0.38 13.39
N GLN A 125 -6.84 0.86 13.53
CA GLN A 125 -7.54 1.89 14.28
C GLN A 125 -8.90 2.23 13.64
N HIS A 126 -8.94 2.39 12.32
CA HIS A 126 -10.17 2.73 11.61
C HIS A 126 -11.11 1.53 11.38
N LEU A 127 -10.62 0.29 11.45
CA LEU A 127 -11.44 -0.92 11.39
C LEU A 127 -12.58 -0.91 12.43
N GLU A 128 -12.31 -0.34 13.60
CA GLU A 128 -13.28 -0.21 14.69
C GLU A 128 -14.30 0.93 14.48
N SER A 129 -14.09 1.78 13.46
CA SER A 129 -14.99 2.89 13.13
C SER A 129 -16.12 2.51 12.17
N THR A 130 -16.20 1.24 11.77
CA THR A 130 -17.29 0.71 10.94
C THR A 130 -17.90 -0.56 11.53
N THR A 131 -19.20 -0.75 11.32
CA THR A 131 -19.92 -1.98 11.65
C THR A 131 -20.22 -2.84 10.42
N ASP A 132 -19.91 -2.35 9.21
CA ASP A 132 -20.15 -3.08 7.96
C ASP A 132 -19.17 -4.26 7.84
N PRO A 133 -19.67 -5.51 7.82
CA PRO A 133 -18.81 -6.70 7.79
C PRO A 133 -18.00 -6.81 6.50
N ASN A 134 -18.47 -6.26 5.38
CA ASN A 134 -17.74 -6.27 4.11
C ASN A 134 -16.63 -5.22 4.09
N MET A 135 -16.84 -4.06 4.71
CA MET A 135 -15.75 -3.10 4.94
C MET A 135 -14.70 -3.68 5.87
N LYS A 136 -15.11 -4.38 6.93
CA LYS A 136 -14.15 -5.08 7.81
C LYS A 136 -13.32 -6.13 7.06
N LYS A 137 -13.92 -6.89 6.16
CA LYS A 137 -13.18 -7.87 5.32
C LYS A 137 -12.17 -7.19 4.41
N MET A 138 -12.58 -6.14 3.71
CA MET A 138 -11.70 -5.38 2.82
C MET A 138 -10.51 -4.76 3.57
N ILE A 139 -10.74 -4.17 4.75
CA ILE A 139 -9.68 -3.57 5.56
C ILE A 139 -8.73 -4.64 6.12
N ASN A 140 -9.25 -5.78 6.58
CA ASN A 140 -8.39 -6.90 7.00
C ASN A 140 -7.55 -7.47 5.85
N PHE A 141 -8.10 -7.47 4.63
CA PHE A 141 -7.34 -7.80 3.44
C PHE A 141 -6.17 -6.83 3.24
N LEU A 142 -6.42 -5.51 3.28
CA LEU A 142 -5.37 -4.49 3.16
C LEU A 142 -4.31 -4.63 4.27
N ILE A 143 -4.71 -4.77 5.54
CA ILE A 143 -3.79 -5.01 6.68
C ILE A 143 -2.88 -6.22 6.43
N THR A 144 -3.42 -7.29 5.84
CA THR A 144 -2.65 -8.49 5.50
C THR A 144 -1.62 -8.20 4.42
N ARG A 145 -1.96 -7.38 3.42
CA ARG A 145 -1.03 -6.95 2.36
C ARG A 145 0.10 -6.08 2.91
N GLU A 146 -0.18 -5.11 3.78
CA GLU A 146 0.88 -4.31 4.46
C GLU A 146 1.84 -5.22 5.24
N GLY A 147 1.31 -6.27 5.86
CA GLY A 147 2.11 -7.29 6.55
C GLY A 147 3.06 -8.03 5.61
N VAL A 148 2.60 -8.36 4.40
CA VAL A 148 3.42 -8.99 3.36
C VAL A 148 4.49 -8.03 2.87
N HIS A 149 4.13 -6.79 2.53
CA HIS A 149 5.07 -5.78 2.03
C HIS A 149 6.16 -5.51 3.06
N LYS A 150 5.79 -5.24 4.32
CA LYS A 150 6.73 -5.07 5.43
C LYS A 150 7.72 -6.23 5.53
N ARG A 151 7.23 -7.48 5.48
CA ARG A 151 8.08 -8.67 5.57
C ARG A 151 9.06 -8.76 4.38
N LEU A 152 8.60 -8.49 3.17
CA LEU A 152 9.44 -8.51 1.96
C LEU A 152 10.51 -7.41 2.01
N LEU A 153 10.16 -6.21 2.46
CA LEU A 153 11.10 -5.11 2.66
C LEU A 153 12.14 -5.43 3.75
N GLN A 154 11.72 -6.07 4.85
CA GLN A 154 12.65 -6.57 5.87
C GLN A 154 13.62 -7.62 5.31
N LYS A 155 13.13 -8.57 4.51
CA LYS A 155 13.97 -9.57 3.83
C LYS A 155 14.94 -8.89 2.85
N ALA A 156 14.47 -7.92 2.07
CA ALA A 156 15.30 -7.15 1.15
C ALA A 156 16.42 -6.38 1.87
N LEU A 157 16.11 -5.76 3.00
CA LEU A 157 17.08 -5.05 3.83
C LEU A 157 18.16 -6.00 4.38
N LEU A 158 17.77 -7.19 4.85
CA LEU A 158 18.70 -8.21 5.33
C LEU A 158 19.65 -8.65 4.21
N LEU A 159 19.10 -9.00 3.04
CA LEU A 159 19.88 -9.47 1.89
C LEU A 159 20.86 -8.41 1.38
N ILE A 160 20.48 -7.13 1.39
CA ILE A 160 21.41 -6.04 1.04
C ILE A 160 22.56 -5.94 2.05
N ARG A 161 22.27 -6.05 3.35
CA ARG A 161 23.30 -5.92 4.40
C ARG A 161 24.28 -7.09 4.41
N GLU A 162 23.80 -8.28 4.08
CA GLU A 162 24.59 -9.52 4.12
C GLU A 162 25.21 -9.88 2.76
N ASN A 163 25.00 -9.06 1.72
CA ASN A 163 25.39 -9.36 0.34
C ASN A 163 24.86 -10.72 -0.13
N GLY A 164 23.58 -10.99 0.12
CA GLY A 164 22.93 -12.24 -0.25
C GLY A 164 23.12 -12.58 -1.73
N SER A 165 23.15 -13.87 -2.05
CA SER A 165 23.32 -14.38 -3.41
C SER A 165 22.19 -13.95 -4.35
N SER A 166 22.43 -14.11 -5.65
CA SER A 166 21.40 -13.85 -6.68
C SER A 166 20.21 -14.79 -6.52
N GLU A 167 20.42 -16.03 -6.09
CA GLU A 167 19.38 -17.01 -5.77
C GLU A 167 18.50 -16.53 -4.62
N GLU A 168 19.10 -16.15 -3.49
CA GLU A 168 18.37 -15.66 -2.30
C GLU A 168 17.60 -14.37 -2.59
N GLN A 169 18.18 -13.47 -3.39
CA GLN A 169 17.52 -12.23 -3.80
C GLN A 169 16.34 -12.48 -4.75
N ASN A 170 16.40 -13.54 -5.58
CA ASN A 170 15.31 -13.90 -6.46
C ASN A 170 14.07 -14.40 -5.68
N GLU A 171 14.28 -14.92 -4.47
CA GLU A 171 13.18 -15.35 -3.60
C GLU A 171 12.24 -14.20 -3.23
N LEU A 172 12.70 -12.94 -3.20
CA LEU A 172 11.84 -11.78 -2.95
C LEU A 172 10.66 -11.72 -3.94
N ILE A 173 10.95 -11.95 -5.21
CA ILE A 173 9.95 -11.90 -6.29
C ILE A 173 9.06 -13.15 -6.25
N TYR A 174 9.64 -14.29 -5.90
CA TYR A 174 8.88 -15.52 -5.71
C TYR A 174 7.90 -15.39 -4.54
N ASP A 175 8.37 -14.98 -3.36
CA ASP A 175 7.58 -14.79 -2.15
C ASP A 175 6.47 -13.76 -2.36
N TYR A 176 6.76 -12.67 -3.09
CA TYR A 176 5.75 -11.71 -3.52
C TYR A 176 4.64 -12.39 -4.34
N LYS A 177 5.00 -13.13 -5.40
CA LYS A 177 4.02 -13.81 -6.26
C LYS A 177 3.21 -14.87 -5.50
N MET A 178 3.86 -15.66 -4.63
CA MET A 178 3.18 -16.66 -3.81
C MET A 178 2.20 -16.02 -2.84
N SER A 179 2.50 -14.82 -2.33
CA SER A 179 1.58 -14.10 -1.46
C SER A 179 0.26 -13.69 -2.14
N LEU A 180 0.24 -13.63 -3.48
CA LEU A 180 -0.95 -13.30 -4.26
C LEU A 180 -1.81 -14.52 -4.58
N GLN A 181 -1.23 -15.72 -4.64
CA GLN A 181 -1.96 -16.94 -4.96
C GLN A 181 -2.95 -17.36 -3.86
N VAL A 182 -2.80 -16.82 -2.65
CA VAL A 182 -3.76 -17.03 -1.55
C VAL A 182 -5.05 -16.22 -1.74
N LEU A 183 -5.10 -15.36 -2.77
CA LEU A 183 -6.24 -14.50 -3.09
C LEU A 183 -7.15 -15.04 -4.21
N GLU A 184 -6.74 -16.12 -4.87
CA GLU A 184 -7.52 -16.86 -5.88
C GLU A 184 -8.32 -18.01 -5.24
#